data_AF-A0A9E7MAK2-F1
#
_entry.id   AF-A0A9E7MAK2-F1
#
_cell.length_a   1.000
_cell.length_b   1.000
_cell.length_c   1.000
_cell.angle_alpha   90.00
_cell.angle_beta   90.00
_cell.angle_gamma   90.00
#
_symmetry.space_group_name_H-M   'P 1'
#
loop_
_entity.id
_entity.type
_entity.pdbx_description
1 polymer ?
#
loop_
_entity_poly.entity_id
_entity_poly.type
_entity_poly.pdbx_seq_one_letter_code
_entity_poly.pdbx_strand_id
1 'polypeptide(L)'
;MTLPNFIICGTQRGGTSSLYHYLNEHPEILMSSIKEVHYFDLNYNKGLDWYEKHFISSTSNYKAIGEASPSYMYFSEVPERIHELLPDVKLIFILRNPVDRAYSHYWHEVKLGYEKLSFEEAIKIEKERLSNGDIISVRHYSYLDRGKYIEQIRRFKKYFSKDQMLILFTEELRKNPEKVMKTLFEFLEVDPNFKSDLWHKKKANVGRRPRIKEIQSLRGKLHKIKTYDFPRLSIIIKPLIYGIDKINLIPGYPPMNPDTRERLLNYFKKYNRELEKELKRNIHYWYR
;
A
#
# COMPACT_ATOMS: atom_id res chain seq x y z
N MET A 1 -1.54 12.82 -24.72
CA MET A 1 -1.86 11.65 -23.88
C MET A 1 -0.77 11.55 -22.84
N THR A 2 -1.13 11.37 -21.57
CA THR A 2 -0.19 11.52 -20.45
C THR A 2 -0.24 10.27 -19.60
N LEU A 3 0.85 9.49 -19.64
CA LEU A 3 1.02 8.29 -18.83
C LEU A 3 1.98 8.58 -17.66
N PRO A 4 1.89 7.81 -16.57
CA PRO A 4 2.79 8.00 -15.45
C PRO A 4 4.21 7.56 -15.82
N ASN A 5 5.19 8.36 -15.43
CA ASN A 5 6.61 8.03 -15.50
C ASN A 5 7.17 7.55 -14.15
N PHE A 6 6.36 7.53 -13.08
CA PHE A 6 6.66 6.80 -11.86
C PHE A 6 5.44 6.14 -11.21
N ILE A 7 5.67 5.08 -10.43
CA ILE A 7 4.63 4.36 -9.68
C ILE A 7 5.12 4.04 -8.27
N ILE A 8 4.30 4.36 -7.25
CA ILE A 8 4.49 3.85 -5.89
C ILE A 8 3.81 2.48 -5.79
N CYS A 9 4.57 1.41 -6.08
CA CYS A 9 4.08 0.03 -6.18
C CYS A 9 3.76 -0.61 -4.83
N GLY A 10 4.35 -0.13 -3.74
CA GLY A 10 4.22 -0.81 -2.46
C GLY A 10 4.94 -0.15 -1.29
N THR A 11 4.84 -0.71 -0.10
CA THR A 11 3.97 -1.87 0.24
C THR A 11 2.67 -1.41 0.90
N GLN A 12 1.62 -2.22 0.77
CA GLN A 12 0.40 -2.01 1.54
C GLN A 12 0.70 -1.94 3.04
N ARG A 13 0.25 -0.86 3.68
CA ARG A 13 0.52 -0.50 5.08
C ARG A 13 1.98 -0.09 5.39
N GLY A 14 2.76 0.22 4.35
CA GLY A 14 4.12 0.75 4.42
C GLY A 14 4.24 2.29 4.38
N GLY A 15 3.15 3.05 4.38
CA GLY A 15 3.21 4.52 4.35
C GLY A 15 3.07 5.17 2.97
N THR A 16 2.66 4.40 1.96
CA THR A 16 2.38 4.89 0.60
C THR A 16 1.35 6.01 0.53
N SER A 17 0.35 6.05 1.43
CA SER A 17 -0.59 7.18 1.50
C SER A 17 0.10 8.48 1.90
N SER A 18 1.04 8.43 2.84
CA SER A 18 1.82 9.62 3.21
C SER A 18 2.66 10.10 2.04
N LEU A 19 3.38 9.19 1.36
CA LEU A 19 4.14 9.54 0.16
C LEU A 19 3.26 10.16 -0.93
N TYR A 20 2.11 9.55 -1.24
CA TYR A 20 1.17 10.10 -2.23
C TYR A 20 0.81 11.56 -1.90
N HIS A 21 0.47 11.87 -0.64
CA HIS A 21 0.14 13.23 -0.24
C HIS A 21 1.35 14.17 -0.24
N TYR A 22 2.54 13.70 0.16
CA TYR A 22 3.76 14.52 0.17
C TYR A 22 4.20 14.89 -1.25
N LEU A 23 4.07 13.97 -2.21
CA LEU A 23 4.40 14.24 -3.62
C LEU A 23 3.37 15.16 -4.27
N ASN A 24 2.10 15.05 -3.88
CA ASN A 24 1.03 15.90 -4.41
C ASN A 24 1.15 17.38 -4.00
N GLU A 25 2.05 17.74 -3.09
CA GLU A 25 2.36 19.14 -2.76
C GLU A 25 3.45 19.74 -3.65
N HIS A 26 4.23 18.91 -4.36
CA HIS A 26 5.36 19.37 -5.15
C HIS A 26 4.88 19.96 -6.49
N PRO A 27 5.28 21.20 -6.86
CA PRO A 27 4.74 21.89 -8.04
C PRO A 27 5.07 21.20 -9.37
N GLU A 28 6.18 20.46 -9.42
CA GLU A 28 6.61 19.70 -10.62
C GLU A 28 6.08 18.26 -10.68
N ILE A 29 5.25 17.82 -9.72
CA ILE A 29 4.71 16.45 -9.65
C ILE A 29 3.19 16.47 -9.84
N LEU A 30 2.69 15.65 -10.77
CA LEU A 30 1.27 15.33 -10.90
C LEU A 30 1.00 13.92 -10.37
N MET A 31 0.24 13.81 -9.28
CA MET A 31 -0.31 12.52 -8.87
C MET A 31 -1.61 12.22 -9.60
N SER A 32 -1.91 10.94 -9.78
CA SER A 32 -3.22 10.48 -10.25
C SER A 32 -4.36 11.09 -9.44
N SER A 33 -5.47 11.45 -10.09
CA SER A 33 -6.64 12.12 -9.47
C SER A 33 -7.27 11.34 -8.31
N ILE A 34 -7.04 10.02 -8.29
CA ILE A 34 -7.36 9.15 -7.16
C ILE A 34 -6.10 8.37 -6.75
N LYS A 35 -5.99 8.07 -5.45
CA LYS A 35 -5.02 7.08 -4.97
C LYS A 35 -5.56 5.67 -5.28
N GLU A 36 -4.66 4.70 -5.46
CA GLU A 36 -5.00 3.28 -5.68
C GLU A 36 -5.85 3.09 -6.95
N VAL A 37 -5.31 3.53 -8.09
CA VAL A 37 -5.93 3.37 -9.42
C VAL A 37 -6.18 1.89 -9.73
N HIS A 38 -5.31 0.99 -9.25
CA HIS A 38 -5.45 -0.45 -9.41
C HIS A 38 -5.61 -0.88 -10.88
N TYR A 39 -4.91 -0.20 -11.79
CA TYR A 39 -4.92 -0.53 -13.22
C TYR A 39 -4.23 -1.86 -13.48
N PHE A 40 -2.98 -2.04 -13.07
CA PHE A 40 -2.21 -3.23 -13.41
C PHE A 40 -2.65 -4.52 -12.70
N ASP A 41 -3.53 -4.42 -11.68
CA ASP A 41 -4.12 -5.57 -10.99
C ASP A 41 -5.62 -5.73 -11.26
N LEU A 42 -6.49 -4.88 -10.70
CA LEU A 42 -7.95 -5.09 -10.74
C LEU A 42 -8.64 -4.59 -12.01
N ASN A 43 -8.12 -3.52 -12.59
CA ASN A 43 -8.79 -2.76 -13.66
C ASN A 43 -8.07 -2.90 -15.01
N TYR A 44 -7.19 -3.89 -15.18
CA TYR A 44 -6.34 -4.02 -16.37
C TYR A 44 -7.17 -4.20 -17.65
N ASN A 45 -8.31 -4.87 -17.53
CA ASN A 45 -9.25 -5.08 -18.62
C ASN A 45 -10.08 -3.84 -19.02
N LYS A 46 -9.95 -2.71 -18.31
CA LYS A 46 -10.67 -1.47 -18.66
C LYS A 46 -10.00 -0.68 -19.78
N GLY A 47 -8.81 -1.10 -20.20
CA GLY A 47 -8.07 -0.50 -21.32
C GLY A 47 -7.34 0.79 -20.95
N LEU A 48 -6.45 1.20 -21.85
CA LEU A 48 -5.54 2.33 -21.64
C LEU A 48 -6.30 3.66 -21.48
N ASP A 49 -7.34 3.89 -22.29
CA ASP A 49 -8.18 5.09 -22.21
C ASP A 49 -8.81 5.30 -20.83
N TRP A 50 -9.10 4.20 -20.11
CA TRP A 50 -9.59 4.28 -18.73
C TRP A 50 -8.47 4.71 -17.78
N TYR A 51 -7.26 4.20 -17.97
CA TYR A 51 -6.11 4.54 -17.14
C TYR A 51 -5.68 6.00 -17.29
N GLU A 52 -5.62 6.50 -18.53
CA GLU A 52 -5.18 7.86 -18.85
C GLU A 52 -6.05 8.95 -18.21
N LYS A 53 -7.35 8.68 -18.02
CA LYS A 53 -8.30 9.63 -17.38
C LYS A 53 -7.91 10.00 -15.96
N HIS A 54 -7.01 9.25 -15.34
CA HIS A 54 -6.50 9.55 -14.00
C HIS A 54 -5.38 10.61 -13.98
N PHE A 55 -4.83 11.02 -15.14
CA PHE A 55 -3.67 11.92 -15.24
C PHE A 55 -3.98 13.23 -15.97
N ILE A 56 -5.22 13.71 -15.87
CA ILE A 56 -5.66 14.96 -16.51
C ILE A 56 -5.24 16.15 -15.64
N SER A 57 -4.53 17.11 -16.23
CA SER A 57 -4.27 18.42 -15.63
C SER A 57 -4.42 19.53 -16.66
N SER A 58 -4.77 20.74 -16.18
CA SER A 58 -4.86 21.95 -16.99
C SER A 58 -3.49 22.63 -17.21
N THR A 59 -2.43 22.15 -16.55
CA THR A 59 -1.07 22.65 -16.68
C THR A 59 -0.13 21.60 -17.28
N SER A 60 0.87 22.05 -18.05
CA SER A 60 1.79 21.16 -18.79
C SER A 60 3.19 21.07 -18.18
N ASN A 61 3.45 21.68 -17.02
CA ASN A 61 4.80 21.84 -16.47
C ASN A 61 5.22 20.74 -15.47
N TYR A 62 4.57 19.57 -15.49
CA TYR A 62 4.95 18.47 -14.61
C TYR A 62 6.11 17.67 -15.21
N LYS A 63 7.15 17.48 -14.42
CA LYS A 63 8.29 16.62 -14.77
C LYS A 63 8.04 15.18 -14.36
N ALA A 64 7.38 14.97 -13.22
CA ALA A 64 7.04 13.64 -12.73
C ALA A 64 5.52 13.46 -12.67
N ILE A 65 5.03 12.37 -13.22
CA ILE A 65 3.61 12.03 -13.26
C ILE A 65 3.47 10.60 -12.74
N GLY A 66 2.63 10.39 -11.74
CA GLY A 66 2.62 9.08 -11.09
C GLY A 66 1.36 8.71 -10.35
N GLU A 67 1.26 7.43 -10.03
CA GLU A 67 0.18 6.87 -9.21
C GLU A 67 0.72 6.10 -8.00
N ALA A 68 -0.17 5.74 -7.08
CA ALA A 68 0.18 4.93 -5.91
C ALA A 68 -0.82 3.81 -5.69
N SER A 69 -0.44 2.59 -6.07
CA SER A 69 -1.24 1.38 -5.92
C SER A 69 -0.42 0.32 -5.17
N PRO A 70 -0.44 0.31 -3.82
CA PRO A 70 0.51 -0.46 -3.01
C PRO A 70 0.38 -1.98 -3.10
N SER A 71 -0.70 -2.46 -3.71
CA SER A 71 -0.95 -3.88 -3.97
C SER A 71 -0.10 -4.42 -5.13
N TYR A 72 0.34 -3.56 -6.05
CA TYR A 72 1.14 -3.91 -7.22
C TYR A 72 2.40 -4.69 -6.86
N MET A 73 3.06 -4.31 -5.76
CA MET A 73 4.27 -4.99 -5.28
C MET A 73 4.07 -6.50 -5.07
N TYR A 74 2.86 -6.93 -4.72
CA TYR A 74 2.60 -8.30 -4.31
C TYR A 74 2.18 -9.23 -5.46
N PHE A 75 1.36 -8.75 -6.39
CA PHE A 75 0.82 -9.57 -7.46
C PHE A 75 1.90 -9.94 -8.49
N SER A 76 1.95 -11.22 -8.88
CA SER A 76 3.04 -11.77 -9.69
C SER A 76 3.06 -11.30 -11.13
N GLU A 77 1.88 -11.01 -11.68
CA GLU A 77 1.63 -10.58 -13.04
C GLU A 77 1.86 -9.07 -13.24
N VAL A 78 1.88 -8.29 -12.15
CA VAL A 78 1.94 -6.84 -12.22
C VAL A 78 3.28 -6.32 -12.77
N PRO A 79 4.47 -6.83 -12.37
CA PRO A 79 5.73 -6.35 -12.92
C PRO A 79 5.80 -6.42 -14.46
N GLU A 80 5.33 -7.53 -15.03
CA GLU A 80 5.29 -7.74 -16.48
C GLU A 80 4.36 -6.73 -17.15
N ARG A 81 3.12 -6.60 -16.67
CA ARG A 81 2.15 -5.65 -17.23
C ARG A 81 2.62 -4.21 -17.15
N ILE A 82 3.31 -3.83 -16.08
CA ILE A 82 3.91 -2.49 -15.96
C ILE A 82 4.99 -2.32 -17.02
N HIS A 83 5.89 -3.30 -17.16
CA HIS A 83 7.01 -3.23 -18.11
C HIS A 83 6.54 -3.18 -19.56
N GLU A 84 5.51 -3.95 -19.91
CA GLU A 84 4.92 -3.94 -21.26
C GLU A 84 4.39 -2.56 -21.66
N LEU A 85 3.78 -1.82 -20.72
CA LEU A 85 3.20 -0.50 -21.00
C LEU A 85 4.18 0.66 -20.75
N LEU A 86 5.00 0.56 -19.71
CA LEU A 86 5.85 1.62 -19.18
C LEU A 86 7.28 1.09 -18.90
N PRO A 87 8.05 0.70 -19.93
CA PRO A 87 9.35 0.05 -19.75
C PRO A 87 10.37 0.93 -19.01
N ASP A 88 10.28 2.26 -19.17
CA ASP A 88 11.20 3.24 -18.58
C ASP A 88 10.71 3.82 -17.23
N VAL A 89 9.61 3.30 -16.68
CA VAL A 89 9.00 3.83 -15.46
C VAL A 89 9.93 3.73 -14.25
N LYS A 90 9.84 4.72 -13.36
CA LYS A 90 10.48 4.70 -12.05
C LYS A 90 9.55 4.08 -11.01
N LEU A 91 10.04 3.09 -10.27
CA LEU A 91 9.29 2.33 -9.28
C LEU A 91 9.74 2.68 -7.87
N ILE A 92 8.79 3.03 -7.02
CA ILE A 92 9.03 3.39 -5.62
C ILE A 92 8.38 2.34 -4.70
N PHE A 93 9.16 1.83 -3.77
CA PHE A 93 8.71 0.90 -2.74
C PHE A 93 9.06 1.47 -1.36
N ILE A 94 8.07 1.67 -0.50
CA ILE A 94 8.29 2.01 0.91
C ILE A 94 7.98 0.80 1.78
N LEU A 95 9.02 0.24 2.37
CA LEU A 95 8.97 -0.95 3.21
C LEU A 95 8.78 -0.55 4.68
N ARG A 96 8.27 -1.50 5.47
CA ARG A 96 8.05 -1.36 6.92
C ARG A 96 8.40 -2.69 7.58
N ASN A 97 8.73 -2.70 8.87
CA ASN A 97 8.84 -3.95 9.63
C ASN A 97 7.67 -4.90 9.26
N PRO A 98 7.95 -6.10 8.71
CA PRO A 98 6.92 -6.97 8.17
C PRO A 98 5.91 -7.46 9.23
N VAL A 99 6.33 -7.56 10.51
CA VAL A 99 5.46 -7.88 11.64
C VAL A 99 4.46 -6.76 11.88
N ASP A 100 4.93 -5.52 11.98
CA ASP A 100 4.07 -4.36 12.19
C ASP A 100 3.17 -4.07 10.99
N ARG A 101 3.67 -4.34 9.78
CA ARG A 101 2.91 -4.27 8.53
C ARG A 101 1.76 -5.29 8.52
N ALA A 102 2.05 -6.56 8.85
CA ALA A 102 1.06 -7.63 8.92
C ALA A 102 -0.05 -7.31 9.93
N TYR A 103 0.33 -6.85 11.12
CA TYR A 103 -0.64 -6.49 12.16
C TYR A 103 -1.49 -5.28 11.78
N SER A 104 -0.87 -4.29 11.12
CA SER A 104 -1.58 -3.14 10.58
C SER A 104 -2.52 -3.53 9.43
N HIS A 105 -2.19 -4.57 8.67
CA HIS A 105 -3.05 -5.13 7.62
C HIS A 105 -4.25 -5.83 8.25
N TYR A 106 -4.04 -6.73 9.22
CA TYR A 106 -5.13 -7.38 9.97
C TYR A 106 -6.15 -6.38 10.52
N TRP A 107 -5.70 -5.34 11.22
CA TRP A 107 -6.63 -4.34 11.76
C TRP A 107 -7.32 -3.51 10.67
N HIS A 108 -6.69 -3.34 9.51
CA HIS A 108 -7.34 -2.73 8.36
C HIS A 108 -8.51 -3.59 7.86
N GLU A 109 -8.34 -4.90 7.79
CA GLU A 109 -9.36 -5.84 7.32
C GLU A 109 -10.49 -6.05 8.33
N VAL A 110 -10.16 -6.03 9.63
CA VAL A 110 -11.16 -5.97 10.71
C VAL A 110 -11.98 -4.69 10.58
N LYS A 111 -11.34 -3.53 10.35
CA LYS A 111 -12.01 -2.24 10.12
C LYS A 111 -12.89 -2.27 8.87
N LEU A 112 -12.50 -2.96 7.81
CA LEU A 112 -13.33 -3.08 6.60
C LEU A 112 -14.47 -4.09 6.73
N GLY A 113 -14.42 -4.95 7.76
CA GLY A 113 -15.43 -5.99 8.04
C GLY A 113 -15.17 -7.33 7.35
N TYR A 114 -13.95 -7.54 6.82
CA TYR A 114 -13.53 -8.80 6.20
C TYR A 114 -13.06 -9.81 7.24
N GLU A 115 -12.23 -9.37 8.20
CA GLU A 115 -11.65 -10.24 9.21
C GLU A 115 -12.49 -10.28 10.49
N LYS A 116 -12.75 -11.50 10.96
CA LYS A 116 -13.53 -11.77 12.18
C LYS A 116 -12.68 -12.42 13.26
N LEU A 117 -11.72 -13.25 12.84
CA LEU A 117 -10.88 -14.02 13.73
C LEU A 117 -9.97 -13.11 14.57
N SER A 118 -9.34 -13.67 15.60
CA SER A 118 -8.16 -13.05 16.20
C SER A 118 -7.01 -13.00 15.19
N PHE A 119 -5.97 -12.21 15.50
CA PHE A 119 -4.82 -12.12 14.61
C PHE A 119 -4.09 -13.47 14.49
N GLU A 120 -3.95 -14.17 15.61
CA GLU A 120 -3.30 -15.46 15.76
C GLU A 120 -4.02 -16.57 14.98
N GLU A 121 -5.35 -16.61 15.05
CA GLU A 121 -6.17 -17.53 14.25
C GLU A 121 -6.09 -17.19 12.76
N ALA A 122 -6.16 -15.90 12.41
CA ALA A 122 -6.14 -15.44 11.03
C ALA A 122 -4.84 -15.81 10.31
N ILE A 123 -3.68 -15.63 10.95
CA ILE A 123 -2.39 -16.03 10.36
C ILE A 123 -2.19 -17.55 10.35
N LYS A 124 -2.83 -18.30 11.27
CA LYS A 124 -2.75 -19.77 11.30
C LYS A 124 -3.41 -20.39 10.06
N ILE A 125 -4.53 -19.82 9.61
CA ILE A 125 -5.28 -20.32 8.45
C ILE A 125 -4.97 -19.56 7.15
N GLU A 126 -4.04 -18.60 7.17
CA GLU A 126 -3.69 -17.79 5.99
C GLU A 126 -3.33 -18.67 4.79
N LYS A 127 -2.48 -19.68 4.98
CA LYS A 127 -2.07 -20.59 3.90
C LYS A 127 -3.27 -21.30 3.25
N GLU A 128 -4.24 -21.73 4.06
CA GLU A 128 -5.46 -22.37 3.56
C GLU A 128 -6.31 -21.39 2.74
N ARG A 129 -6.52 -20.17 3.27
CA ARG A 129 -7.27 -19.11 2.58
C ARG A 129 -6.65 -18.71 1.24
N LEU A 130 -5.33 -18.76 1.14
CA LEU A 130 -4.61 -18.40 -0.08
C LEU A 130 -4.48 -19.55 -1.08
N SER A 131 -4.80 -20.79 -0.70
CA SER A 131 -4.51 -21.99 -1.50
C SER A 131 -5.21 -22.01 -2.86
N ASN A 132 -6.44 -21.50 -2.93
CA ASN A 132 -7.23 -21.42 -4.16
C ASN A 132 -6.83 -20.25 -5.07
N GLY A 133 -5.95 -19.34 -4.60
CA GLY A 133 -5.46 -18.21 -5.38
C GLY A 133 -6.52 -17.16 -5.75
N ASP A 134 -7.72 -17.20 -5.15
CA ASP A 134 -8.77 -16.26 -5.51
C ASP A 134 -8.39 -14.82 -5.11
N ILE A 135 -8.63 -13.87 -6.02
CA ILE A 135 -8.19 -12.48 -5.88
C ILE A 135 -8.70 -11.82 -4.60
N ILE A 136 -9.89 -12.21 -4.11
CA ILE A 136 -10.50 -11.65 -2.91
C ILE A 136 -9.68 -12.11 -1.69
N SER A 137 -9.47 -13.41 -1.53
CA SER A 137 -8.70 -13.95 -0.41
C SER A 137 -7.26 -13.45 -0.43
N VAL A 138 -6.65 -13.40 -1.61
CA VAL A 138 -5.29 -12.92 -1.80
C VAL A 138 -5.16 -11.43 -1.46
N ARG A 139 -6.19 -10.61 -1.71
CA ARG A 139 -6.19 -9.19 -1.31
C ARG A 139 -6.39 -8.99 0.19
N HIS A 140 -7.29 -9.75 0.80
CA HIS A 140 -7.75 -9.48 2.15
C HIS A 140 -7.04 -10.29 3.23
N TYR A 141 -6.49 -11.46 2.94
CA TYR A 141 -6.03 -12.38 3.99
C TYR A 141 -4.54 -12.72 3.96
N SER A 142 -3.78 -12.17 3.02
CA SER A 142 -2.34 -12.37 2.92
C SER A 142 -1.58 -11.46 3.91
N TYR A 143 -1.67 -11.76 5.21
CA TYR A 143 -1.03 -11.01 6.27
C TYR A 143 0.48 -11.27 6.38
N LEU A 144 0.92 -12.52 6.38
CA LEU A 144 2.34 -12.85 6.46
C LEU A 144 2.98 -12.91 5.08
N ASP A 145 2.28 -13.42 4.08
CA ASP A 145 2.85 -13.67 2.76
C ASP A 145 3.31 -12.37 2.07
N ARG A 146 2.51 -11.31 2.18
CA ARG A 146 2.87 -9.94 1.72
C ARG A 146 4.10 -9.36 2.44
N GLY A 147 4.51 -9.91 3.58
CA GLY A 147 5.70 -9.48 4.33
C GLY A 147 7.02 -10.05 3.78
N LYS A 148 6.96 -11.03 2.87
CA LYS A 148 8.15 -11.65 2.24
C LYS A 148 8.71 -10.75 1.13
N TYR A 149 9.17 -9.56 1.47
CA TYR A 149 9.51 -8.51 0.48
C TYR A 149 10.57 -8.95 -0.52
N ILE A 150 11.56 -9.74 -0.11
CA ILE A 150 12.63 -10.18 -1.01
C ILE A 150 12.08 -10.95 -2.23
N GLU A 151 11.05 -11.78 -2.04
CA GLU A 151 10.41 -12.53 -3.13
C GLU A 151 9.74 -11.59 -4.14
N GLN A 152 9.11 -10.53 -3.63
CA GLN A 152 8.43 -9.50 -4.42
C GLN A 152 9.44 -8.63 -5.19
N ILE A 153 10.48 -8.14 -4.50
CA ILE A 153 11.55 -7.34 -5.11
C ILE A 153 12.26 -8.13 -6.23
N ARG A 154 12.57 -9.41 -6.01
CA ARG A 154 13.17 -10.26 -7.04
C ARG A 154 12.29 -10.43 -8.27
N ARG A 155 10.95 -10.39 -8.15
CA ARG A 155 10.04 -10.41 -9.31
C ARG A 155 10.17 -9.14 -10.13
N PHE A 156 10.16 -7.97 -9.50
CA PHE A 156 10.34 -6.70 -10.20
C PHE A 156 11.70 -6.60 -10.89
N LYS A 157 12.77 -7.08 -10.25
CA LYS A 157 14.12 -7.09 -10.82
C LYS A 157 14.29 -7.94 -12.09
N LYS A 158 13.32 -8.81 -12.42
CA LYS A 158 13.33 -9.54 -13.70
C LYS A 158 13.02 -8.63 -14.89
N TYR A 159 12.32 -7.52 -14.64
CA TYR A 159 11.81 -6.61 -15.67
C TYR A 159 12.45 -5.23 -15.59
N PHE A 160 12.82 -4.78 -14.39
CA PHE A 160 13.32 -3.42 -14.16
C PHE A 160 14.77 -3.42 -13.66
N SER A 161 15.53 -2.45 -14.15
CA SER A 161 16.90 -2.22 -13.68
C SER A 161 16.93 -1.67 -12.26
N LYS A 162 18.10 -1.74 -11.61
CA LYS A 162 18.28 -1.20 -10.26
C LYS A 162 18.00 0.30 -10.19
N ASP A 163 18.40 1.05 -11.22
CA ASP A 163 18.27 2.51 -11.26
C ASP A 163 16.84 2.97 -11.52
N GLN A 164 15.94 2.05 -11.92
CA GLN A 164 14.50 2.29 -11.96
C GLN A 164 13.79 1.97 -10.64
N MET A 165 14.49 1.46 -9.62
CA MET A 165 13.85 0.98 -8.38
C MET A 165 14.38 1.69 -7.15
N LEU A 166 13.56 2.56 -6.55
CA LEU A 166 13.84 3.20 -5.27
C LEU A 166 13.19 2.44 -4.11
N ILE A 167 14.02 1.90 -3.21
CA ILE A 167 13.56 1.25 -1.97
C ILE A 167 13.75 2.19 -0.79
N LEU A 168 12.65 2.54 -0.13
CA LEU A 168 12.55 3.40 1.04
C LEU A 168 12.09 2.60 2.27
N PHE A 169 12.31 3.16 3.46
CA PHE A 169 11.89 2.56 4.72
C PHE A 169 11.02 3.53 5.52
N THR A 170 9.92 3.02 6.06
CA THR A 170 8.97 3.81 6.86
C THR A 170 9.65 4.41 8.08
N GLU A 171 10.53 3.65 8.73
CA GLU A 171 11.26 4.07 9.92
C GLU A 171 12.21 5.23 9.62
N GLU A 172 12.83 5.24 8.44
CA GLU A 172 13.69 6.34 7.98
C GLU A 172 12.87 7.57 7.63
N LEU A 173 11.76 7.41 6.89
CA LEU A 173 10.83 8.51 6.56
C LEU A 173 10.30 9.17 7.83
N ARG A 174 10.03 8.38 8.88
CA ARG A 174 9.54 8.90 10.15
C ARG A 174 10.63 9.64 10.95
N LYS A 175 11.87 9.18 10.85
CA LYS A 175 13.01 9.72 11.60
C LYS A 175 13.54 11.01 10.97
N ASN A 176 13.63 11.06 9.64
CA ASN A 176 14.16 12.20 8.89
C ASN A 176 13.45 12.27 7.53
N PRO A 177 12.22 12.81 7.48
CA PRO A 177 11.47 12.89 6.24
C PRO A 177 12.19 13.76 5.19
N GLU A 178 12.89 14.82 5.58
CA GLU A 178 13.60 15.72 4.67
C GLU A 178 14.65 14.97 3.86
N LYS A 179 15.45 14.12 4.51
CA LYS A 179 16.45 13.30 3.83
C LYS A 179 15.81 12.32 2.85
N VAL A 180 14.74 11.64 3.29
CA VAL A 180 14.06 10.65 2.45
C VAL A 180 13.36 11.29 1.26
N MET A 181 12.68 12.43 1.48
CA MET A 181 12.00 13.17 0.43
C MET A 181 12.99 13.78 -0.55
N LYS A 182 14.14 14.30 -0.10
CA LYS A 182 15.21 14.75 -0.98
C LYS A 182 15.69 13.63 -1.92
N THR A 183 16.00 12.44 -1.37
CA THR A 183 16.38 11.28 -2.20
C THR A 183 15.29 10.88 -3.18
N LEU A 184 14.02 10.96 -2.77
CA LEU A 184 12.88 10.67 -3.63
C LEU A 184 12.76 11.70 -4.77
N PHE A 185 12.91 12.99 -4.47
CA PHE A 185 12.88 14.06 -5.49
C PHE A 185 14.05 13.98 -6.46
N GLU A 186 15.27 13.71 -5.97
CA GLU A 186 16.44 13.45 -6.83
C GLU A 186 16.18 12.26 -7.76
N PHE A 187 15.61 11.18 -7.23
CA PHE A 187 15.23 10.02 -8.01
C PHE A 187 14.17 10.34 -9.07
N LEU A 188 13.21 11.23 -8.78
CA LEU A 188 12.19 11.69 -9.72
C LEU A 188 12.65 12.83 -10.63
N GLU A 189 13.87 13.33 -10.49
CA GLU A 189 14.43 14.44 -11.27
C GLU A 189 13.61 15.74 -11.18
N VAL A 190 13.05 16.01 -10.00
CA VAL A 190 12.37 17.27 -9.65
C VAL A 190 13.19 18.06 -8.63
N ASP A 191 12.81 19.30 -8.34
CA ASP A 191 13.52 20.16 -7.38
C ASP A 191 13.76 19.47 -6.03
N PRO A 192 15.00 19.09 -5.71
CA PRO A 192 15.30 18.35 -4.48
C PRO A 192 15.26 19.23 -3.23
N ASN A 193 15.12 20.55 -3.40
CA ASN A 193 15.09 21.53 -2.31
C ASN A 193 13.67 21.94 -1.89
N PHE A 194 12.64 21.45 -2.60
CA PHE A 194 11.26 21.64 -2.16
C PHE A 194 11.08 21.15 -0.72
N LYS A 195 10.30 21.87 0.07
CA LYS A 195 9.99 21.53 1.46
C LYS A 195 8.50 21.67 1.72
N SER A 196 7.97 20.84 2.60
CA SER A 196 6.60 20.97 3.08
C SER A 196 6.49 20.67 4.58
N ASP A 197 5.70 21.50 5.27
CA ASP A 197 5.35 21.29 6.67
C ASP A 197 4.52 20.01 6.89
N LEU A 198 3.84 19.52 5.85
CA LEU A 198 3.02 18.30 5.93
C LEU A 198 3.83 17.09 6.36
N TRP A 199 5.12 17.06 6.04
CA TRP A 199 6.03 15.96 6.37
C TRP A 199 6.12 15.69 7.88
N HIS A 200 5.93 16.74 8.69
CA HIS A 200 6.01 16.69 10.15
C HIS A 200 4.64 16.64 10.83
N LYS A 201 3.54 16.85 10.08
CA LYS A 201 2.19 16.80 10.65
C LYS A 201 1.87 15.36 11.07
N LYS A 202 1.85 15.11 12.40
CA LYS A 202 1.40 13.86 13.04
C LYS A 202 -0.10 13.63 12.81
N LYS A 203 -0.59 13.45 11.58
CA LYS A 203 -2.03 13.23 11.33
C LYS A 203 -2.32 12.72 9.92
N ALA A 204 -1.79 11.56 9.57
CA ALA A 204 -2.40 10.75 8.52
C ALA A 204 -2.24 9.28 8.91
N ASN A 205 -3.36 8.60 9.19
CA ASN A 205 -3.44 7.14 9.34
C ASN A 205 -2.99 6.53 10.69
N VAL A 206 -3.40 7.12 11.82
CA VAL A 206 -3.53 6.30 13.04
C VAL A 206 -4.58 5.22 12.70
N GLY A 207 -4.16 3.95 12.66
CA GLY A 207 -5.08 2.85 12.37
C GLY A 207 -6.32 2.93 13.26
N ARG A 208 -7.46 2.43 12.80
CA ARG A 208 -8.70 2.43 13.59
C ARG A 208 -9.16 0.99 13.79
N ARG A 209 -9.80 0.73 14.92
CA ARG A 209 -10.46 -0.56 15.21
C ARG A 209 -11.95 -0.36 15.49
N PRO A 210 -12.81 -1.34 15.21
CA PRO A 210 -14.18 -1.31 15.66
C PRO A 210 -14.28 -1.52 17.18
N ARG A 211 -15.31 -0.94 17.79
CA ARG A 211 -15.76 -1.25 19.16
C ARG A 211 -16.41 -2.63 19.19
N ILE A 212 -17.24 -2.94 18.18
CA ILE A 212 -17.97 -4.19 18.04
C ILE A 212 -17.65 -4.79 16.66
N LYS A 213 -17.02 -5.98 16.63
CA LYS A 213 -16.59 -6.64 15.39
C LYS A 213 -17.77 -7.10 14.53
N GLU A 214 -18.86 -7.52 15.15
CA GLU A 214 -20.06 -8.04 14.51
C GLU A 214 -20.76 -6.95 13.68
N ILE A 215 -20.87 -5.74 14.23
CA ILE A 215 -21.38 -4.56 13.53
C ILE A 215 -20.48 -4.24 12.33
N GLN A 216 -19.16 -4.33 12.50
CA GLN A 216 -18.22 -4.08 11.41
C GLN A 216 -18.31 -5.15 10.33
N SER A 217 -18.59 -6.41 10.69
CA SER A 217 -18.86 -7.46 9.72
C SER A 217 -20.14 -7.19 8.92
N LEU A 218 -21.20 -6.71 9.56
CA LEU A 218 -22.42 -6.29 8.85
C LEU A 218 -22.12 -5.17 7.86
N ARG A 219 -21.36 -4.15 8.29
CA ARG A 219 -20.83 -3.11 7.40
C ARG A 219 -20.07 -3.68 6.21
N GLY A 220 -19.21 -4.68 6.44
CA GLY A 220 -18.48 -5.37 5.38
C GLY A 220 -19.40 -6.05 4.36
N LYS A 221 -20.48 -6.70 4.82
CA LYS A 221 -21.50 -7.28 3.93
C LYS A 221 -22.21 -6.21 3.10
N LEU A 222 -22.58 -5.09 3.71
CA LEU A 222 -23.20 -3.95 3.01
C LEU A 222 -22.28 -3.37 1.93
N HIS A 223 -20.98 -3.26 2.22
CA HIS A 223 -19.99 -2.76 1.27
C HIS A 223 -19.79 -3.67 0.06
N LYS A 224 -20.05 -4.99 0.20
CA LYS A 224 -19.97 -5.95 -0.91
C LYS A 224 -21.14 -5.85 -1.88
N ILE A 225 -22.22 -5.16 -1.51
CA ILE A 225 -23.32 -4.89 -2.42
C ILE A 225 -22.76 -4.00 -3.53
N LYS A 226 -22.76 -4.50 -4.77
CA LYS A 226 -22.24 -3.80 -5.95
C LYS A 226 -23.13 -2.61 -6.29
N THR A 227 -22.96 -1.52 -5.55
CA THR A 227 -23.76 -0.30 -5.68
C THR A 227 -23.57 0.40 -7.04
N TYR A 228 -22.53 0.03 -7.81
CA TYR A 228 -22.37 0.46 -9.19
C TYR A 228 -23.46 -0.14 -10.11
N ASP A 229 -23.83 -1.40 -9.87
CA ASP A 229 -24.91 -2.07 -10.63
C ASP A 229 -26.29 -1.54 -10.22
N PHE A 230 -26.38 -0.86 -9.07
CA PHE A 230 -27.62 -0.27 -8.54
C PHE A 230 -27.40 1.13 -7.94
N PRO A 231 -27.28 2.17 -8.77
CA PRO A 231 -26.92 3.53 -8.33
C PRO A 231 -27.84 4.10 -7.24
N ARG A 232 -29.14 3.77 -7.28
CA ARG A 232 -30.12 4.20 -6.27
C ARG A 232 -29.85 3.57 -4.90
N LEU A 233 -29.40 2.31 -4.85
CA LEU A 233 -29.01 1.69 -3.58
C LEU A 233 -27.76 2.35 -2.98
N SER A 234 -26.87 2.91 -3.82
CA SER A 234 -25.67 3.61 -3.35
C SER A 234 -26.00 4.81 -2.44
N ILE A 235 -27.13 5.48 -2.70
CA ILE A 235 -27.61 6.65 -1.96
C ILE A 235 -27.97 6.27 -0.51
N ILE A 236 -28.40 5.03 -0.28
CA ILE A 236 -28.79 4.53 1.06
C ILE A 236 -27.62 3.82 1.73
N ILE A 237 -26.91 2.96 0.98
CA ILE A 237 -25.86 2.10 1.53
C ILE A 237 -24.63 2.91 1.95
N LYS A 238 -24.21 3.92 1.17
CA LYS A 238 -23.00 4.70 1.50
C LYS A 238 -23.16 5.50 2.79
N PRO A 239 -24.26 6.25 3.02
CA PRO A 239 -24.48 6.93 4.30
C PRO A 239 -24.59 5.96 5.48
N LEU A 240 -25.21 4.79 5.29
CA LEU A 240 -25.30 3.77 6.35
C LEU A 240 -23.91 3.24 6.74
N ILE A 241 -23.08 2.87 5.77
CA ILE A 241 -21.69 2.44 6.00
C ILE A 241 -20.92 3.54 6.72
N TYR A 242 -21.05 4.79 6.27
CA TYR A 242 -20.39 5.93 6.90
C TYR A 242 -20.85 6.14 8.35
N GLY A 243 -22.15 6.02 8.61
CA GLY A 243 -22.73 6.11 9.96
C GLY A 243 -22.19 5.03 10.89
N ILE A 244 -22.12 3.78 10.42
CA ILE A 244 -21.51 2.67 11.16
C ILE A 244 -20.04 2.99 11.45
N ASP A 245 -19.27 3.38 10.45
CA ASP A 245 -17.84 3.70 10.61
C ASP A 245 -17.62 4.88 11.58
N LYS A 246 -18.53 5.86 11.61
CA LYS A 246 -18.45 7.03 12.52
C LYS A 246 -18.69 6.64 13.98
N ILE A 247 -19.63 5.75 14.25
CA ILE A 247 -20.02 5.35 15.62
C ILE A 247 -19.11 4.23 16.15
N ASN A 248 -18.79 3.25 15.30
CA ASN A 248 -18.15 2.02 15.71
C ASN A 248 -16.62 2.09 15.69
N LEU A 249 -15.99 2.95 14.89
CA LEU A 249 -14.51 2.96 14.79
C LEU A 249 -13.85 3.94 15.77
N ILE A 250 -12.88 3.45 16.55
CA ILE A 250 -12.05 4.27 17.44
C ILE A 250 -10.59 4.32 16.97
N PRO A 251 -9.84 5.39 17.30
CA PRO A 251 -8.41 5.49 16.97
C PRO A 251 -7.56 4.43 17.67
N GLY A 252 -6.52 3.98 16.99
CA GLY A 252 -5.58 2.98 17.45
C GLY A 252 -6.10 1.53 17.35
N TYR A 253 -5.21 0.61 17.66
CA TYR A 253 -5.53 -0.79 17.91
C TYR A 253 -4.63 -1.32 19.05
N PRO A 254 -5.01 -2.42 19.74
CA PRO A 254 -4.24 -2.92 20.89
C PRO A 254 -2.82 -3.27 20.45
N PRO A 255 -1.84 -3.29 21.36
CA PRO A 255 -0.55 -3.88 21.04
C PRO A 255 -0.71 -5.36 20.69
N MET A 256 0.18 -5.86 19.83
CA MET A 256 0.25 -7.30 19.53
C MET A 256 0.66 -8.07 20.79
N ASN A 257 0.17 -9.29 20.96
CA ASN A 257 0.67 -10.21 21.97
C ASN A 257 2.21 -10.38 21.81
N PRO A 258 3.01 -10.22 22.89
CA PRO A 258 4.48 -10.28 22.81
C PRO A 258 5.03 -11.59 22.24
N ASP A 259 4.50 -12.74 22.66
CA ASP A 259 4.94 -14.07 22.18
C ASP A 259 4.66 -14.22 20.68
N THR A 260 3.51 -13.71 20.23
CA THR A 260 3.18 -13.66 18.80
C THR A 260 4.15 -12.76 18.04
N ARG A 261 4.53 -11.61 18.60
CA ARG A 261 5.54 -10.72 18.00
C ARG A 261 6.87 -11.44 17.86
N GLU A 262 7.37 -12.07 18.92
CA GLU A 262 8.64 -12.80 18.91
C GLU A 262 8.64 -13.93 17.86
N ARG A 263 7.57 -14.74 17.83
CA ARG A 263 7.40 -15.80 16.83
C ARG A 263 7.44 -15.24 15.40
N LEU A 264 6.79 -14.11 15.14
CA LEU A 264 6.77 -13.48 13.82
C LEU A 264 8.11 -12.83 13.45
N LEU A 265 8.82 -12.22 14.40
CA LEU A 265 10.18 -11.73 14.19
C LEU A 265 11.11 -12.88 13.77
N ASN A 266 11.01 -14.03 14.46
CA ASN A 266 11.75 -15.24 14.09
C ASN A 266 11.34 -15.78 12.72
N TYR A 267 10.05 -15.79 12.39
CA TYR A 267 9.54 -16.18 11.08
C TYR A 267 10.11 -15.31 9.94
N PHE A 268 10.12 -14.00 10.10
CA PHE A 268 10.62 -13.07 9.07
C PHE A 268 12.14 -12.95 9.01
N LYS A 269 12.87 -13.44 10.01
CA LYS A 269 14.32 -13.30 10.12
C LYS A 269 15.09 -13.76 8.87
N LYS A 270 14.69 -14.89 8.27
CA LYS A 270 15.34 -15.38 7.03
C LYS A 270 15.13 -14.42 5.85
N TYR A 271 13.90 -13.94 5.67
CA TYR A 271 13.52 -13.05 4.57
C TYR A 271 14.18 -11.68 4.71
N ASN A 272 14.25 -11.16 5.94
CA ASN A 272 14.90 -9.89 6.25
C ASN A 272 16.41 -9.98 5.97
N ARG A 273 17.08 -11.05 6.38
CA ARG A 273 18.52 -11.26 6.08
C ARG A 273 18.81 -11.31 4.59
N GLU A 274 17.96 -11.98 3.80
CA GLU A 274 18.11 -11.98 2.35
C GLU A 274 17.87 -10.60 1.75
N LEU A 275 16.89 -9.84 2.28
CA LEU A 275 16.63 -8.47 1.85
C LEU A 275 17.81 -7.54 2.17
N GLU A 276 18.44 -7.65 3.35
CA GLU A 276 19.63 -6.86 3.70
C GLU A 276 20.79 -7.10 2.72
N LYS A 277 21.03 -8.37 2.38
CA LYS A 277 22.04 -8.76 1.41
C LYS A 277 21.74 -8.20 0.02
N GLU A 278 20.50 -8.34 -0.43
CA GLU A 278 20.02 -7.87 -1.73
C GLU A 278 20.17 -6.36 -1.87
N LEU A 279 19.73 -5.61 -0.86
CA LEU A 279 19.74 -4.15 -0.88
C LEU A 279 21.10 -3.55 -0.50
N LYS A 280 22.02 -4.35 0.07
CA LYS A 280 23.23 -3.87 0.73
C LYS A 280 22.92 -2.76 1.75
N ARG A 281 21.80 -2.91 2.46
CA ARG A 281 21.30 -1.94 3.46
C ARG A 281 20.95 -2.66 4.75
N ASN A 282 21.30 -2.04 5.86
CA ASN A 282 21.02 -2.56 7.19
C ASN A 282 19.58 -2.20 7.60
N ILE A 283 18.81 -3.20 8.04
CA ILE A 283 17.44 -3.02 8.56
C ILE A 283 17.34 -3.49 10.01
N HIS A 284 18.41 -3.32 10.79
CA HIS A 284 18.54 -3.88 12.15
C HIS A 284 17.40 -3.43 13.09
N TYR A 285 16.82 -2.26 12.83
CA TYR A 285 15.65 -1.74 13.54
C TYR A 285 14.37 -2.58 13.35
N TRP A 286 14.36 -3.57 12.46
CA TRP A 286 13.27 -4.53 12.31
C TRP A 286 13.40 -5.78 13.20
N TYR A 287 14.55 -6.03 13.83
CA TYR A 287 14.73 -7.18 14.73
C TYR A 287 14.42 -6.86 16.20
N ARG A 288 13.79 -5.71 16.47
CA ARG A 288 13.41 -5.23 17.80
C ARG A 288 11.88 -5.09 17.93
#